data_AF-A0A072NV98-F1
#
_entry.id   AF-A0A072NV98-F1
#
_cell.length_a   1.000
_cell.length_b   1.000
_cell.length_c   1.000
_cell.angle_alpha   90.00
_cell.angle_beta   90.00
_cell.angle_gamma   90.00
#
_symmetry.space_group_name_H-M   'P 1'
#
loop_
_entity.id
_entity.type
_entity.pdbx_description
1 polymer ?
#
loop_
_entity_poly.entity_id
_entity_poly.type
_entity_poly.pdbx_seq_one_letter_code
_entity_poly.pdbx_strand_id
1 'polypeptide(L)'
;MDIPSTDEEFRSAIQALQASTKAIEHQTRIINSQAAYLKNWKTSDDAADHRRSSHASYLSQREAAEIQHVTFVVELSFIDHFSSCAKCEGQNEQLLDDLRADLQSESESIAKDVKSVHSVVSQVLNADDRALAKLNDRTTRHPNPTIDTGDKVQRVTQLASALQYFRVQVVKDRLDYTYLRRLNELSSPEGEESMRDPAVSSTTVKEIQQDLGSLYDEIDDIVTMAVRHEHTGPIGATLHQIDAAWERQGKAMAEQVHSRLSTLTESLEQLSSRLETIHSQRTILRNLALRTESLQQQPNPPARRLARATRAGGASAAETGPTDTKAQPALSKLLQHLSLHDTTNPAPSQIPHPHPLPTAIQKQTIRLQTESTQHVSEILTASEKAATRRREILDAVAKCIVGETSEKNARDLGDLEAVVNGARLRMERRA
;
A
#
# COMPACT_ATOMS: atom_id res chain seq x y z
N MET A 1 -66.66 78.13 87.89
CA MET A 1 -68.03 78.31 87.36
C MET A 1 -68.50 79.64 87.91
N ASP A 2 -68.00 80.73 87.35
CA ASP A 2 -68.47 82.08 87.63
C ASP A 2 -69.75 82.28 86.82
N ILE A 3 -70.84 82.60 87.49
CA ILE A 3 -72.14 82.79 86.86
C ILE A 3 -72.13 84.22 86.27
N PRO A 4 -72.29 84.38 84.94
CA PRO A 4 -72.26 85.68 84.29
C PRO A 4 -73.45 86.52 84.77
N SER A 5 -73.20 87.72 85.26
CA SER A 5 -74.19 88.60 85.89
C SER A 5 -74.55 89.81 85.01
N THR A 6 -73.99 89.90 83.80
CA THR A 6 -74.27 90.99 82.85
C THR A 6 -74.76 90.45 81.49
N ASP A 7 -75.73 91.14 80.89
CA ASP A 7 -76.36 90.75 79.61
C ASP A 7 -75.33 90.61 78.45
N GLU A 8 -74.21 91.33 78.57
CA GLU A 8 -73.09 91.27 77.62
C GLU A 8 -72.29 89.96 77.73
N GLU A 9 -72.13 89.40 78.93
CA GLU A 9 -71.49 88.10 79.13
C GLU A 9 -72.34 86.96 78.55
N PHE A 10 -73.67 87.06 78.62
CA PHE A 10 -74.57 86.11 77.96
C PHE A 10 -74.47 86.19 76.43
N ARG A 11 -74.43 87.41 75.86
CA ARG A 11 -74.20 87.59 74.42
C ARG A 11 -72.84 87.05 73.98
N SER A 12 -71.80 87.30 74.76
CA SER A 12 -70.45 86.78 74.51
C SER A 12 -70.41 85.25 74.60
N ALA A 13 -71.06 84.65 75.61
CA ALA A 13 -71.16 83.20 75.74
C ALA A 13 -71.95 82.57 74.59
N ILE A 14 -73.04 83.20 74.12
CA ILE A 14 -73.81 82.75 72.95
C ILE A 14 -72.96 82.87 71.68
N GLN A 15 -72.23 83.96 71.48
CA GLN A 15 -71.33 84.12 70.34
C GLN A 15 -70.16 83.13 70.38
N ALA A 16 -69.59 82.87 71.56
CA ALA A 16 -68.54 81.86 71.76
C ALA A 16 -69.07 80.45 71.51
N LEU A 17 -70.29 80.14 71.95
CA LEU A 17 -70.96 78.87 71.67
C LEU A 17 -71.23 78.74 70.16
N GLN A 18 -71.77 79.77 69.51
CA GLN A 18 -72.02 79.75 68.06
C GLN A 18 -70.72 79.64 67.24
N ALA A 19 -69.65 80.31 67.67
CA ALA A 19 -68.33 80.18 67.06
C ALA A 19 -67.77 78.77 67.27
N SER A 20 -67.94 78.19 68.46
CA SER A 20 -67.57 76.80 68.77
C SER A 20 -68.37 75.80 67.94
N THR A 21 -69.68 75.96 67.80
CA THR A 21 -70.53 75.11 66.96
C THR A 21 -70.12 75.22 65.48
N LYS A 22 -69.88 76.42 64.97
CA LYS A 22 -69.36 76.61 63.60
C LYS A 22 -67.98 75.96 63.40
N ALA A 23 -67.11 76.04 64.40
CA ALA A 23 -65.80 75.39 64.37
C ALA A 23 -65.93 73.86 64.38
N ILE A 24 -66.81 73.31 65.22
CA ILE A 24 -67.11 71.87 65.30
C ILE A 24 -67.74 71.37 64.01
N GLU A 25 -68.68 72.11 63.41
CA GLU A 25 -69.27 71.77 62.12
C GLU A 25 -68.22 71.77 61.00
N HIS A 26 -67.34 72.77 60.98
CA HIS A 26 -66.25 72.83 60.02
C HIS A 26 -65.29 71.65 60.20
N GLN A 27 -64.92 71.32 61.44
CA GLN A 27 -64.09 70.17 61.76
C GLN A 27 -64.76 68.86 61.37
N THR A 28 -66.06 68.72 61.60
CA THR A 28 -66.85 67.53 61.21
C THR A 28 -66.90 67.38 59.70
N ARG A 29 -67.04 68.49 58.95
CA ARG A 29 -66.97 68.44 57.47
C ARG A 29 -65.60 68.00 56.97
N ILE A 30 -64.51 68.47 57.59
CA ILE A 30 -63.14 68.04 57.25
C ILE A 30 -62.92 66.57 57.56
N ILE A 31 -63.33 66.10 58.74
CA ILE A 31 -63.19 64.69 59.12
C ILE A 31 -64.00 63.81 58.18
N ASN A 32 -65.22 64.22 57.81
CA ASN A 32 -66.05 63.47 56.86
C ASN A 32 -65.45 63.43 55.46
N SER A 33 -64.84 64.53 54.98
CA SER A 33 -64.17 64.54 53.68
C SER A 33 -62.90 63.69 53.67
N GLN A 34 -62.12 63.72 54.77
CA GLN A 34 -60.96 62.86 54.96
C GLN A 34 -61.34 61.37 55.09
N ALA A 35 -62.43 61.06 55.78
CA ALA A 35 -62.96 59.71 55.89
C ALA A 35 -63.43 59.16 54.53
N ALA A 36 -64.10 59.99 53.72
CA ALA A 36 -64.48 59.64 52.36
C ALA A 36 -63.25 59.42 51.46
N TYR A 37 -62.22 60.26 51.59
CA TYR A 37 -60.95 60.12 50.85
C TYR A 37 -60.22 58.83 51.23
N LEU A 38 -60.10 58.51 52.53
CA LEU A 38 -59.48 57.28 53.00
C LEU A 38 -60.24 56.03 52.53
N LYS A 39 -61.58 56.09 52.51
CA LYS A 39 -62.40 54.99 51.98
C LYS A 39 -62.13 54.77 50.49
N ASN A 40 -62.12 55.85 49.70
CA ASN A 40 -61.83 55.78 48.26
C ASN A 40 -60.40 55.30 47.98
N TRP A 41 -59.43 55.77 48.78
CA TRP A 41 -58.04 55.33 48.69
C TRP A 41 -57.94 53.82 48.99
N LYS A 42 -58.56 53.34 50.07
CA LYS A 42 -58.59 51.91 50.40
C LYS A 42 -59.20 51.06 49.29
N THR A 43 -60.33 51.48 48.71
CA THR A 43 -60.92 50.76 47.57
C THR A 43 -60.03 50.78 46.32
N SER A 44 -59.28 51.85 46.11
CA SER A 44 -58.33 51.95 45.00
C SER A 44 -57.09 51.09 45.23
N ASP A 45 -56.62 50.99 46.47
CA ASP A 45 -55.49 50.17 46.88
C ASP A 45 -55.85 48.69 46.80
N ASP A 46 -57.01 48.30 47.33
CA ASP A 46 -57.57 46.95 47.21
C ASP A 46 -57.70 46.55 45.72
N ALA A 47 -58.14 47.47 44.84
CA ALA A 47 -58.21 47.23 43.41
C ALA A 47 -56.83 47.12 42.74
N ALA A 48 -55.84 47.88 43.20
CA ALA A 48 -54.46 47.80 42.71
C ALA A 48 -53.80 46.47 43.12
N ASP A 49 -54.02 46.03 44.35
CA ASP A 49 -53.52 44.75 44.86
C ASP A 49 -54.20 43.56 44.19
N HIS A 50 -55.49 43.65 43.88
CA HIS A 50 -56.18 42.62 43.10
C HIS A 50 -55.59 42.49 41.68
N ARG A 51 -55.27 43.62 41.03
CA ARG A 51 -54.58 43.61 39.72
C ARG A 51 -53.17 43.05 39.81
N ARG A 52 -52.40 43.39 40.84
CA ARG A 52 -51.05 42.85 41.07
C ARG A 52 -51.08 41.34 41.31
N SER A 53 -51.99 40.87 42.16
CA SER A 53 -52.17 39.44 42.44
C SER A 53 -52.56 38.66 41.19
N SER A 54 -53.51 39.17 40.41
CA SER A 54 -53.91 38.57 39.13
C SER A 54 -52.75 38.52 38.12
N HIS A 55 -51.98 39.60 38.01
CA HIS A 55 -50.81 39.65 37.12
C HIS A 55 -49.69 38.70 37.58
N ALA A 56 -49.45 38.59 38.89
CA ALA A 56 -48.49 37.64 39.45
C ALA A 56 -48.91 36.18 39.19
N SER A 57 -50.20 35.87 39.34
CA SER A 57 -50.75 34.55 39.00
C SER A 57 -50.61 34.24 37.51
N TYR A 58 -50.87 35.21 36.64
CA TYR A 58 -50.71 35.04 35.19
C TYR A 58 -49.25 34.79 34.80
N LEU A 59 -48.31 35.57 35.36
CA LEU A 59 -46.88 35.37 35.12
C LEU A 59 -46.39 34.01 35.62
N SER A 60 -46.82 33.60 36.82
CA SER A 60 -46.49 32.28 37.38
C SER A 60 -47.04 31.14 36.53
N GLN A 61 -48.28 31.26 36.04
CA GLN A 61 -48.88 30.26 35.15
C GLN A 61 -48.14 30.17 33.81
N ARG A 62 -47.75 31.32 33.26
CA ARG A 62 -46.96 31.39 32.02
C ARG A 62 -45.58 30.76 32.21
N GLU A 63 -44.88 31.08 33.30
CA GLU A 63 -43.58 30.50 33.63
C GLU A 63 -43.69 28.98 33.79
N ALA A 64 -44.72 28.50 34.49
CA ALA A 64 -44.97 27.06 34.63
C ALA A 64 -45.20 26.36 33.28
N ALA A 65 -45.93 27.00 32.35
CA ALA A 65 -46.16 26.48 31.00
C ALA A 65 -44.87 26.47 30.15
N GLU A 66 -44.05 27.53 30.24
CA GLU A 66 -42.76 27.59 29.53
C GLU A 66 -41.77 26.54 30.07
N ILE A 67 -41.68 26.36 31.39
CA ILE A 67 -40.87 25.29 32.01
C ILE A 67 -41.34 23.92 31.53
N GLN A 68 -42.64 23.65 31.51
CA GLN A 68 -43.19 22.39 31.00
C GLN A 68 -42.83 22.17 29.53
N HIS A 69 -42.94 23.20 28.69
CA HIS A 69 -42.58 23.11 27.27
C HIS A 69 -41.09 22.82 27.07
N VAL A 70 -40.20 23.54 27.77
CA VAL A 70 -38.75 23.29 27.71
C VAL A 70 -38.43 21.88 28.20
N THR A 71 -39.05 21.43 29.30
CA THR A 71 -38.84 20.09 29.84
C THR A 71 -39.26 19.02 28.83
N PHE A 72 -40.43 19.19 28.20
CA PHE A 72 -40.91 18.27 27.17
C PHE A 72 -40.00 18.23 25.94
N VAL A 73 -39.56 19.40 25.43
CA VAL A 73 -38.66 19.47 24.27
C VAL A 73 -37.30 18.84 24.57
N VAL A 74 -36.74 19.05 25.76
CA VAL A 74 -35.48 18.43 26.17
C VAL A 74 -35.65 16.91 26.30
N GLU A 75 -36.74 16.44 26.88
CA GLU A 75 -37.02 15.01 27.03
C GLU A 75 -37.21 14.33 25.67
N LEU A 76 -37.91 14.97 24.72
CA LEU A 76 -38.08 14.45 23.37
C LEU A 76 -36.75 14.42 22.59
N SER A 77 -35.97 15.51 22.66
CA SER A 77 -34.64 15.59 22.05
C SER A 77 -33.67 14.54 22.61
N PHE A 78 -33.74 14.28 23.92
CA PHE A 78 -32.94 13.25 24.56
C PHE A 78 -33.32 11.84 24.08
N ILE A 79 -34.63 11.56 23.93
CA ILE A 79 -35.13 10.29 23.40
C ILE A 79 -34.68 10.10 21.94
N ASP A 80 -34.80 11.12 21.10
CA ASP A 80 -34.36 11.07 19.70
C ASP A 80 -32.85 10.85 19.58
N HIS A 81 -32.05 11.55 20.39
CA HIS A 81 -30.60 11.37 20.41
C HIS A 81 -30.20 9.96 20.87
N PHE A 82 -30.84 9.44 21.93
CA PHE A 82 -30.58 8.09 22.43
C PHE A 82 -30.96 7.02 21.41
N SER A 83 -32.11 7.17 20.75
CA SER A 83 -32.56 6.28 19.67
C SER A 83 -31.59 6.28 18.48
N SER A 84 -31.10 7.46 18.08
CA SER A 84 -30.08 7.59 17.03
C SER A 84 -28.76 6.93 17.41
N CYS A 85 -28.29 7.11 18.65
CA CYS A 85 -27.07 6.46 19.15
C CYS A 85 -27.20 4.93 19.15
N ALA A 86 -28.32 4.39 19.67
CA ALA A 86 -28.56 2.95 19.68
C ALA A 86 -28.60 2.36 18.26
N LYS A 87 -29.16 3.09 17.29
CA LYS A 87 -29.16 2.67 15.88
C LYS A 87 -27.76 2.65 15.28
N CYS A 88 -26.92 3.65 15.57
CA CYS A 88 -25.54 3.69 15.11
C CYS A 88 -24.69 2.55 15.72
N GLU A 89 -24.91 2.22 17.00
CA GLU A 89 -24.22 1.11 17.66
C GLU A 89 -24.57 -0.23 17.01
N GLY A 90 -25.87 -0.51 16.79
CA GLY A 90 -26.30 -1.72 16.09
C GLY A 90 -25.81 -1.82 14.63
N GLN A 91 -25.68 -0.69 13.93
CA GLN A 91 -25.10 -0.68 12.58
C GLN A 91 -23.60 -1.00 12.58
N ASN A 92 -22.85 -0.52 13.59
CA ASN A 92 -21.44 -0.86 13.74
C ASN A 92 -21.23 -2.33 14.09
N GLU A 93 -22.07 -2.90 14.95
CA GLU A 93 -22.05 -4.34 15.27
C GLU A 93 -22.33 -5.18 14.02
N GLN A 94 -23.35 -4.83 13.24
CA GLN A 94 -23.66 -5.53 11.98
C GLN A 94 -22.48 -5.47 11.00
N LEU A 95 -21.86 -4.31 10.83
CA LEU A 95 -20.70 -4.15 9.94
C LEU A 95 -19.50 -4.98 10.41
N LEU A 96 -19.28 -5.09 11.73
CA LEU A 96 -18.23 -5.93 12.29
C LEU A 96 -18.50 -7.43 12.08
N ASP A 97 -19.76 -7.85 12.21
CA ASP A 97 -20.16 -9.23 11.96
C ASP A 97 -20.08 -9.60 10.48
N ASP A 98 -20.48 -8.69 9.58
CA ASP A 98 -20.32 -8.87 8.13
C ASP A 98 -18.83 -8.99 7.77
N LEU A 99 -17.97 -8.10 8.30
CA LEU A 99 -16.53 -8.17 8.10
C LEU A 99 -15.92 -9.48 8.63
N ARG A 100 -16.43 -10.01 9.75
CA ARG A 100 -16.01 -11.31 10.28
C ARG A 100 -16.42 -12.44 9.35
N ALA A 101 -17.66 -12.44 8.87
CA ALA A 101 -18.15 -13.45 7.94
C ALA A 101 -17.30 -13.46 6.66
N ASP A 102 -16.99 -12.27 6.13
CA ASP A 102 -16.12 -12.11 4.96
C ASP A 102 -14.69 -12.62 5.23
N LEU A 103 -14.06 -12.19 6.33
CA LEU A 103 -12.72 -12.66 6.71
C LEU A 103 -12.65 -14.17 6.94
N GLN A 104 -13.71 -14.76 7.51
CA GLN A 104 -13.79 -16.20 7.72
C GLN A 104 -13.95 -16.94 6.39
N SER A 105 -14.81 -16.44 5.50
CA SER A 105 -15.00 -17.02 4.17
C SER A 105 -13.71 -16.99 3.33
N GLU A 106 -12.99 -15.87 3.35
CA GLU A 106 -11.70 -15.71 2.68
C GLU A 106 -10.62 -16.57 3.33
N SER A 107 -10.60 -16.66 4.66
CA SER A 107 -9.68 -17.55 5.37
C SER A 107 -9.92 -19.03 5.00
N GLU A 108 -11.17 -19.45 4.84
CA GLU A 108 -11.51 -20.80 4.40
C GLU A 108 -11.13 -21.03 2.93
N SER A 109 -11.31 -20.02 2.07
CA SER A 109 -10.87 -20.03 0.67
C SER A 109 -9.36 -20.23 0.57
N ILE A 110 -8.56 -19.40 1.26
CA ILE A 110 -7.10 -19.54 1.30
C ILE A 110 -6.68 -20.87 1.93
N ALA A 111 -7.39 -21.37 2.94
CA ALA A 111 -7.06 -22.68 3.52
C ALA A 111 -7.26 -23.83 2.51
N LYS A 112 -8.25 -23.73 1.61
CA LYS A 112 -8.42 -24.68 0.49
C LYS A 112 -7.29 -24.54 -0.52
N ASP A 113 -6.90 -23.30 -0.86
CA ASP A 113 -5.79 -23.04 -1.77
C ASP A 113 -4.45 -23.56 -1.21
N VAL A 114 -4.16 -23.35 0.06
CA VAL A 114 -2.96 -23.88 0.72
C VAL A 114 -2.93 -25.41 0.70
N LYS A 115 -4.08 -26.08 0.87
CA LYS A 115 -4.16 -27.54 0.74
C LYS A 115 -3.91 -28.01 -0.68
N SER A 116 -4.43 -27.29 -1.68
CA SER A 116 -4.24 -27.64 -3.09
C SER A 116 -2.83 -27.35 -3.59
N VAL A 117 -2.16 -26.34 -3.03
CA VAL A 117 -0.77 -25.96 -3.35
C VAL A 117 0.17 -27.14 -3.31
N HIS A 118 0.14 -27.97 -2.26
CA HIS A 118 1.04 -29.12 -2.16
C HIS A 118 0.86 -30.09 -3.35
N SER A 119 -0.39 -30.36 -3.74
CA SER A 119 -0.71 -31.22 -4.89
C SER A 119 -0.23 -30.58 -6.19
N VAL A 120 -0.47 -29.28 -6.39
CA VAL A 120 -0.07 -28.56 -7.60
C VAL A 120 1.45 -28.50 -7.72
N VAL A 121 2.16 -28.14 -6.66
CA VAL A 121 3.63 -28.09 -6.61
C VAL A 121 4.21 -29.46 -6.92
N SER A 122 3.71 -30.52 -6.26
CA SER A 122 4.18 -31.88 -6.52
C SER A 122 3.92 -32.31 -7.96
N GLN A 123 2.78 -31.95 -8.54
CA GLN A 123 2.47 -32.27 -9.93
C GLN A 123 3.41 -31.56 -10.92
N VAL A 124 3.69 -30.27 -10.69
CA VAL A 124 4.61 -29.47 -11.51
C VAL A 124 6.03 -30.02 -11.41
N LEU A 125 6.56 -30.22 -10.21
CA LEU A 125 7.91 -30.77 -10.01
C LEU A 125 8.05 -32.17 -10.64
N ASN A 126 7.06 -33.05 -10.47
CA ASN A 126 7.08 -34.36 -11.13
C ASN A 126 7.00 -34.24 -12.67
N ALA A 127 6.30 -33.24 -13.20
CA ALA A 127 6.26 -32.99 -14.64
C ALA A 127 7.62 -32.49 -15.17
N ASP A 128 8.28 -31.64 -14.40
CA ASP A 128 9.61 -31.09 -14.68
C ASP A 128 10.68 -32.19 -14.61
N ASP A 129 10.65 -33.04 -13.58
CA ASP A 129 11.53 -34.21 -13.45
C ASP A 129 11.38 -35.17 -14.64
N ARG A 130 10.14 -35.43 -15.07
CA ARG A 130 9.86 -36.22 -16.28
C ARG A 130 10.39 -35.56 -17.54
N ALA A 131 10.35 -34.24 -17.62
CA ALA A 131 10.88 -33.48 -18.75
C ALA A 131 12.41 -33.53 -18.78
N LEU A 132 13.06 -33.40 -17.62
CA LEU A 132 14.51 -33.53 -17.47
C LEU A 132 14.99 -34.95 -17.76
N ALA A 133 14.27 -35.97 -17.30
CA ALA A 133 14.55 -37.36 -17.64
C ALA A 133 14.50 -37.60 -19.16
N LYS A 134 13.45 -37.10 -19.84
CA LYS A 134 13.36 -37.18 -21.31
C LYS A 134 14.48 -36.42 -22.02
N LEU A 135 14.92 -35.30 -21.46
CA LEU A 135 16.03 -34.52 -22.01
C LEU A 135 17.34 -35.29 -21.85
N ASN A 136 17.57 -35.86 -20.67
CA ASN A 136 18.73 -36.70 -20.38
C ASN A 136 18.76 -37.95 -21.25
N ASP A 137 17.63 -38.62 -21.46
CA ASP A 137 17.52 -39.77 -22.36
C ASP A 137 17.87 -39.40 -23.80
N ARG A 138 17.48 -38.20 -24.26
CA ARG A 138 17.83 -37.72 -25.61
C ARG A 138 19.32 -37.39 -25.73
N THR A 139 19.90 -36.76 -24.70
CA THR A 139 21.33 -36.44 -24.65
C THR A 139 22.18 -37.70 -24.58
N THR A 140 21.80 -38.68 -23.76
CA THR A 140 22.54 -39.95 -23.62
C THR A 140 22.39 -40.86 -24.85
N ARG A 141 21.25 -40.82 -25.55
CA ARG A 141 21.02 -41.58 -26.79
C ARG A 141 21.71 -40.97 -28.01
N HIS A 142 22.22 -39.75 -27.92
CA HIS A 142 23.16 -39.21 -28.89
C HIS A 142 24.59 -39.41 -28.38
N PRO A 143 25.20 -40.59 -28.64
CA PRO A 143 26.61 -40.76 -28.35
C PRO A 143 27.39 -39.68 -29.10
N ASN A 144 28.29 -38.99 -28.41
CA ASN A 144 29.34 -38.23 -29.08
C ASN A 144 29.95 -39.11 -30.16
N PRO A 145 30.13 -38.61 -31.40
CA PRO A 145 30.75 -39.40 -32.43
C PRO A 145 32.16 -39.75 -31.96
N THR A 146 32.39 -41.03 -31.68
CA THR A 146 33.73 -41.61 -31.42
C THR A 146 34.63 -41.59 -32.66
N ILE A 147 34.18 -40.90 -33.73
CA ILE A 147 34.91 -40.75 -34.97
C ILE A 147 35.73 -39.48 -34.82
N ASP A 148 36.97 -39.64 -34.37
CA ASP A 148 37.99 -38.60 -34.48
C ASP A 148 38.26 -38.39 -35.97
N THR A 149 37.67 -37.32 -36.52
CA THR A 149 37.84 -36.93 -37.92
C THR A 149 39.26 -36.43 -38.17
N GLY A 150 39.97 -35.92 -37.17
CA GLY A 150 41.39 -35.56 -37.24
C GLY A 150 42.27 -36.78 -37.53
N ASP A 151 42.11 -37.85 -36.76
CA ASP A 151 42.81 -39.13 -36.98
C ASP A 151 42.52 -39.71 -38.38
N LYS A 152 41.27 -39.57 -38.85
CA LYS A 152 40.87 -40.05 -40.18
C LYS A 152 41.47 -39.21 -41.30
N VAL A 153 41.52 -37.89 -41.15
CA VAL A 153 42.20 -36.99 -42.10
C VAL A 153 43.70 -37.33 -42.16
N GLN A 154 44.36 -37.52 -41.03
CA GLN A 154 45.78 -37.89 -41.00
C GLN A 154 46.04 -39.25 -41.65
N ARG A 155 45.15 -40.23 -41.45
CA ARG A 155 45.26 -41.52 -42.14
C ARG A 155 45.05 -41.40 -43.65
N VAL A 156 44.11 -40.55 -44.09
CA VAL A 156 43.85 -40.32 -45.52
C VAL A 156 45.06 -39.65 -46.18
N THR A 157 45.72 -38.69 -45.53
CA THR A 157 46.92 -38.05 -46.08
C THR A 157 48.10 -39.01 -46.17
N GLN A 158 48.29 -39.89 -45.17
CA GLN A 158 49.32 -40.95 -45.20
C GLN A 158 49.06 -41.98 -46.31
N LEU A 159 47.81 -42.40 -46.50
CA LEU A 159 47.46 -43.34 -47.57
C LEU A 159 47.59 -42.68 -48.95
N ALA A 160 47.25 -41.40 -49.07
CA ALA A 160 47.41 -40.64 -50.31
C ALA A 160 48.89 -40.48 -50.70
N SER A 161 49.78 -40.19 -49.75
CA SER A 161 51.21 -40.09 -50.03
C SER A 161 51.82 -41.44 -50.43
N ALA A 162 51.41 -42.54 -49.77
CA ALA A 162 51.81 -43.89 -50.18
C ALA A 162 51.31 -44.23 -51.59
N LEU A 163 50.05 -43.90 -51.90
CA LEU A 163 49.48 -44.14 -53.23
C LEU A 163 50.17 -43.32 -54.32
N GLN A 164 50.52 -42.06 -54.03
CA GLN A 164 51.33 -41.22 -54.92
C GLN A 164 52.67 -41.90 -55.21
N TYR A 165 53.40 -42.31 -54.16
CA TYR A 165 54.70 -42.97 -54.32
C TYR A 165 54.62 -44.20 -55.23
N PHE A 166 53.67 -45.11 -54.98
CA PHE A 166 53.51 -46.31 -55.80
C PHE A 166 53.07 -45.99 -57.24
N ARG A 167 52.17 -45.02 -57.44
CA ARG A 167 51.74 -44.63 -58.80
C ARG A 167 52.88 -43.99 -59.59
N VAL A 168 53.67 -43.11 -58.97
CA VAL A 168 54.86 -42.49 -59.59
C VAL A 168 55.85 -43.57 -60.00
N GLN A 169 56.14 -44.51 -59.09
CA GLN A 169 57.07 -45.60 -59.39
C GLN A 169 56.58 -46.48 -60.54
N VAL A 170 55.30 -46.86 -60.57
CA VAL A 170 54.74 -47.66 -61.67
C VAL A 170 54.81 -46.93 -63.02
N VAL A 171 54.56 -45.62 -63.06
CA VAL A 171 54.65 -44.83 -64.29
C VAL A 171 56.12 -44.75 -64.76
N LYS A 172 57.06 -44.49 -63.84
CA LYS A 172 58.50 -44.45 -64.12
C LYS A 172 59.01 -45.81 -64.61
N ASP A 173 58.70 -46.89 -63.90
CA ASP A 173 59.08 -48.26 -64.27
C ASP A 173 58.52 -48.65 -65.65
N ARG A 174 57.30 -48.21 -65.99
CA ARG A 174 56.69 -48.46 -67.30
C ARG A 174 57.35 -47.63 -68.40
N LEU A 175 57.76 -46.40 -68.12
CA LEU A 175 58.52 -45.57 -69.04
C LEU A 175 59.89 -46.20 -69.32
N ASP A 176 60.61 -46.60 -68.26
CA ASP A 176 61.91 -47.28 -68.36
C ASP A 176 61.81 -48.60 -69.12
N TYR A 177 60.83 -49.43 -68.79
CA TYR A 177 60.59 -50.69 -69.50
C TYR A 177 60.33 -50.44 -70.99
N THR A 178 59.51 -49.44 -71.32
CA THR A 178 59.19 -49.11 -72.72
C THR A 178 60.43 -48.58 -73.43
N TYR A 179 61.20 -47.71 -72.79
CA TYR A 179 62.46 -47.19 -73.32
C TYR A 179 63.47 -48.31 -73.61
N LEU A 180 63.74 -49.17 -72.62
CA LEU A 180 64.67 -50.30 -72.75
C LEU A 180 64.18 -51.32 -73.80
N ARG A 181 62.88 -51.59 -73.84
CA ARG A 181 62.28 -52.47 -74.86
C ARG A 181 62.48 -51.92 -76.26
N ARG A 182 62.23 -50.62 -76.48
CA ARG A 182 62.47 -49.95 -77.78
C ARG A 182 63.94 -49.98 -78.16
N LEU A 183 64.84 -49.74 -77.20
CA LEU A 183 66.28 -49.83 -77.43
C LEU A 183 66.70 -51.24 -77.87
N ASN A 184 66.13 -52.27 -77.26
CA ASN A 184 66.38 -53.67 -77.62
C ASN A 184 65.77 -54.04 -78.98
N GLU A 185 64.57 -53.55 -79.30
CA GLU A 185 63.94 -53.71 -80.63
C GLU A 185 64.77 -53.06 -81.75
N LEU A 186 65.40 -51.91 -81.50
CA LEU A 186 66.34 -51.26 -82.43
C LEU A 186 67.69 -51.98 -82.55
N SER A 187 68.07 -52.80 -81.57
CA SER A 187 69.35 -53.52 -81.53
C SER A 187 69.27 -54.93 -82.14
N SER A 188 68.10 -55.34 -82.66
CA SER A 188 67.89 -56.65 -83.28
C SER A 188 68.44 -56.68 -84.72
N PRO A 189 69.14 -57.75 -85.14
CA PRO A 189 69.93 -57.79 -86.39
C PRO A 189 69.13 -57.76 -87.70
N GLU A 190 67.80 -57.73 -87.66
CA GLU A 190 66.96 -57.65 -88.87
C GLU A 190 66.64 -56.20 -89.30
N GLY A 191 67.10 -55.20 -88.53
CA GLY A 191 66.89 -53.76 -88.79
C GLY A 191 68.11 -52.99 -89.30
N GLU A 192 69.17 -53.68 -89.76
CA GLU A 192 70.45 -53.04 -90.10
C GLU A 192 70.44 -52.13 -91.34
N GLU A 193 69.36 -52.06 -92.14
CA GLU A 193 69.39 -51.30 -93.40
C GLU A 193 68.88 -49.85 -93.35
N SER A 194 68.32 -49.33 -92.25
CA SER A 194 67.64 -48.01 -92.32
C SER A 194 68.09 -46.91 -91.35
N MET A 195 69.14 -47.06 -90.54
CA MET A 195 69.58 -46.01 -89.61
C MET A 195 71.09 -45.81 -89.65
N ARG A 196 71.58 -45.27 -90.76
CA ARG A 196 72.93 -44.68 -90.85
C ARG A 196 72.80 -43.19 -91.14
N ASP A 197 72.18 -42.46 -90.22
CA ASP A 197 72.27 -40.99 -90.15
C ASP A 197 73.39 -40.60 -89.18
N PRO A 198 74.55 -40.08 -89.65
CA PRO A 198 75.72 -39.81 -88.82
C PRO A 198 75.69 -38.45 -88.10
N ALA A 199 74.50 -37.91 -87.80
CA ALA A 199 74.36 -36.54 -87.28
C ALA A 199 73.65 -36.43 -85.92
N VAL A 200 73.75 -37.45 -85.06
CA VAL A 200 73.38 -37.29 -83.64
C VAL A 200 74.53 -36.57 -82.92
N SER A 201 74.47 -35.24 -82.90
CA SER A 201 75.42 -34.39 -82.16
C SER A 201 75.34 -34.68 -80.66
N SER A 202 76.47 -34.59 -79.95
CA SER A 202 76.49 -34.71 -78.47
C SER A 202 75.59 -33.71 -77.75
N THR A 203 75.19 -32.63 -78.43
CA THR A 203 74.23 -31.63 -77.96
C THR A 203 72.80 -32.16 -77.93
N THR A 204 72.37 -32.92 -78.96
CA THR A 204 71.00 -33.46 -79.02
C THR A 204 70.78 -34.57 -77.99
N VAL A 205 71.81 -35.35 -77.67
CA VAL A 205 71.75 -36.35 -76.58
C VAL A 205 71.57 -35.69 -75.22
N LYS A 206 72.23 -34.55 -74.97
CA LYS A 206 72.10 -33.81 -73.71
C LYS A 206 70.72 -33.15 -73.57
N GLU A 207 70.18 -32.60 -74.66
CA GLU A 207 68.83 -32.05 -74.70
C GLU A 207 67.79 -33.12 -74.39
N ILE A 208 67.88 -34.31 -75.03
CA ILE A 208 66.99 -35.44 -74.74
C ILE A 208 67.11 -35.92 -73.30
N GLN A 209 68.32 -35.94 -72.73
CA GLN A 209 68.54 -36.32 -71.33
C GLN A 209 67.93 -35.29 -70.36
N GLN A 210 68.00 -34.01 -70.70
CA GLN A 210 67.37 -32.93 -69.93
C GLN A 210 65.84 -33.01 -70.01
N ASP A 211 65.30 -33.23 -71.21
CA ASP A 211 63.85 -33.40 -71.43
C ASP A 211 63.32 -34.64 -70.70
N LEU A 212 64.09 -35.73 -70.68
CA LEU A 212 63.75 -36.91 -69.89
C LEU A 212 63.75 -36.59 -68.39
N GLY A 213 64.76 -35.88 -67.89
CA GLY A 213 64.78 -35.41 -66.49
C GLY A 213 63.56 -34.57 -66.14
N SER A 214 63.19 -33.63 -67.01
CA SER A 214 61.98 -32.81 -66.85
C SER A 214 60.70 -33.64 -66.84
N LEU A 215 60.60 -34.66 -67.71
CA LEU A 215 59.46 -35.57 -67.75
C LEU A 215 59.33 -36.39 -66.46
N TYR A 216 60.44 -36.79 -65.86
CA TYR A 216 60.47 -37.53 -64.60
C TYR A 216 59.97 -36.72 -63.40
N ASP A 217 60.21 -35.41 -63.41
CA ASP A 217 59.70 -34.47 -62.41
C ASP A 217 58.21 -34.16 -62.68
N GLU A 218 57.83 -33.95 -63.93
CA GLU A 218 56.43 -33.70 -64.32
C GLU A 218 55.51 -34.89 -64.01
N ILE A 219 56.01 -36.13 -64.12
CA ILE A 219 55.28 -37.34 -63.69
C ILE A 219 54.92 -37.27 -62.20
N ASP A 220 55.81 -36.77 -61.33
CA ASP A 220 55.51 -36.63 -59.90
C ASP A 220 54.39 -35.60 -59.67
N ASP A 221 54.47 -34.45 -60.32
CA ASP A 221 53.46 -33.39 -60.21
C ASP A 221 52.08 -33.84 -60.73
N ILE A 222 52.03 -34.50 -61.90
CA ILE A 222 50.78 -34.99 -62.49
C ILE A 222 50.15 -36.09 -61.63
N VAL A 223 50.95 -37.04 -61.14
CA VAL A 223 50.44 -38.12 -60.27
C VAL A 223 49.97 -37.56 -58.93
N THR A 224 50.69 -36.58 -58.35
CA THR A 224 50.26 -35.87 -57.14
C THR A 224 48.91 -35.20 -57.34
N MET A 225 48.74 -34.47 -58.45
CA MET A 225 47.49 -33.81 -58.80
C MET A 225 46.36 -34.83 -59.01
N ALA A 226 46.62 -35.93 -59.71
CA ALA A 226 45.63 -36.98 -59.96
C ALA A 226 45.17 -37.67 -58.66
N VAL A 227 46.10 -38.05 -57.78
CA VAL A 227 45.77 -38.66 -56.48
C VAL A 227 45.01 -37.68 -55.59
N ARG A 228 45.40 -36.40 -55.59
CA ARG A 228 44.69 -35.36 -54.85
C ARG A 228 43.28 -35.14 -55.37
N HIS A 229 43.07 -35.15 -56.68
CA HIS A 229 41.76 -34.94 -57.29
C HIS A 229 40.84 -36.17 -57.12
N GLU A 230 41.36 -37.38 -57.32
CA GLU A 230 40.56 -38.62 -57.25
C GLU A 230 40.24 -39.05 -55.81
N HIS A 231 41.15 -38.81 -54.86
CA HIS A 231 41.03 -39.40 -53.52
C HIS A 231 41.03 -38.35 -52.42
N THR A 232 42.09 -37.54 -52.29
CA THR A 232 42.25 -36.64 -51.14
C THR A 232 41.17 -35.55 -51.08
N GLY A 233 40.83 -34.97 -52.23
CA GLY A 233 39.81 -33.93 -52.39
C GLY A 233 38.41 -34.39 -51.97
N PRO A 234 37.82 -35.42 -52.61
CA PRO A 234 36.48 -35.86 -52.28
C PRO A 234 36.39 -36.42 -50.86
N ILE A 235 37.39 -37.19 -50.40
CA ILE A 235 37.37 -37.73 -49.03
C ILE A 235 37.47 -36.60 -48.00
N GLY A 236 38.36 -35.63 -48.20
CA GLY A 236 38.47 -34.45 -47.33
C GLY A 236 37.19 -33.63 -47.29
N ALA A 237 36.55 -33.40 -48.44
CA ALA A 237 35.28 -32.69 -48.51
C ALA A 237 34.15 -33.42 -47.76
N THR A 238 34.07 -34.76 -47.89
CA THR A 238 33.07 -35.54 -47.14
C THR A 238 33.33 -35.52 -45.63
N LEU A 239 34.59 -35.60 -45.19
CA LEU A 239 34.94 -35.50 -43.76
C LEU A 239 34.56 -34.14 -43.19
N HIS A 240 34.88 -33.04 -43.90
CA HIS A 240 34.45 -31.71 -43.49
C HIS A 240 32.93 -31.52 -43.49
N GLN A 241 32.20 -32.12 -44.44
CA GLN A 241 30.74 -32.10 -44.43
C GLN A 241 30.16 -32.84 -43.23
N ILE A 242 30.76 -33.99 -42.88
CA ILE A 242 30.41 -34.76 -41.69
C ILE A 242 30.64 -33.91 -40.43
N ASP A 243 31.83 -33.31 -40.26
CA ASP A 243 32.14 -32.42 -39.14
C ASP A 243 31.15 -31.25 -39.03
N ALA A 244 30.89 -30.56 -40.14
CA ALA A 244 29.96 -29.45 -40.17
C ALA A 244 28.51 -29.89 -39.89
N ALA A 245 28.11 -31.11 -40.28
CA ALA A 245 26.80 -31.66 -39.93
C ALA A 245 26.70 -31.95 -38.43
N TRP A 246 27.74 -32.52 -37.84
CA TRP A 246 27.82 -32.76 -36.40
C TRP A 246 27.80 -31.48 -35.59
N GLU A 247 28.56 -30.45 -35.98
CA GLU A 247 28.51 -29.16 -35.31
C GLU A 247 27.12 -28.53 -35.35
N ARG A 248 26.44 -28.60 -36.51
CA ARG A 248 25.06 -28.09 -36.63
C ARG A 248 24.09 -28.88 -35.75
N GLN A 249 24.20 -30.20 -35.72
CA GLN A 249 23.38 -31.05 -34.87
C GLN A 249 23.66 -30.79 -33.39
N GLY A 250 24.93 -30.62 -33.00
CA GLY A 250 25.34 -30.28 -31.64
C GLY A 250 24.79 -28.93 -31.21
N LYS A 251 24.87 -27.91 -32.07
CA LYS A 251 24.27 -26.58 -31.83
C LYS A 251 22.75 -26.67 -31.69
N ALA A 252 22.06 -27.38 -32.59
CA ALA A 252 20.62 -27.56 -32.53
C ALA A 252 20.18 -28.30 -31.25
N MET A 253 20.95 -29.30 -30.82
CA MET A 253 20.71 -30.01 -29.56
C MET A 253 20.94 -29.09 -28.35
N ALA A 254 22.01 -28.31 -28.34
CA ALA A 254 22.28 -27.34 -27.28
C ALA A 254 21.17 -26.29 -27.18
N GLU A 255 20.65 -25.81 -28.31
CA GLU A 255 19.53 -24.87 -28.36
C GLU A 255 18.21 -25.52 -27.90
N GLN A 256 17.99 -26.79 -28.23
CA GLN A 256 16.85 -27.56 -27.71
C GLN A 256 16.94 -27.76 -26.19
N VAL A 257 18.11 -28.11 -25.67
CA VAL A 257 18.36 -28.22 -24.22
C VAL A 257 18.14 -26.88 -23.54
N HIS A 258 18.71 -25.80 -24.10
CA HIS A 258 18.57 -24.46 -23.56
C HIS A 258 17.10 -24.02 -23.53
N SER A 259 16.39 -24.10 -24.66
CA SER A 259 14.96 -23.74 -24.72
C SER A 259 14.14 -24.56 -23.74
N ARG A 260 14.42 -25.86 -23.57
CA ARG A 260 13.70 -26.67 -22.60
C ARG A 260 13.98 -26.23 -21.17
N LEU A 261 15.23 -25.98 -20.81
CA LEU A 261 15.60 -25.48 -19.48
C LEU A 261 15.00 -24.10 -19.20
N SER A 262 14.95 -23.21 -20.19
CA SER A 262 14.27 -21.91 -20.07
C SER A 262 12.79 -22.08 -19.76
N THR A 263 12.08 -22.96 -20.49
CA THR A 263 10.65 -23.23 -20.20
C THR A 263 10.41 -23.81 -18.80
N LEU A 264 11.33 -24.65 -18.30
CA LEU A 264 11.25 -25.19 -16.94
C LEU A 264 11.54 -24.12 -15.88
N THR A 265 12.42 -23.17 -16.19
CA THR A 265 12.74 -22.05 -15.29
C THR A 265 11.56 -21.08 -15.20
N GLU A 266 10.93 -20.76 -16.34
CA GLU A 266 9.72 -19.93 -16.39
C GLU A 266 8.56 -20.57 -15.60
N SER A 267 8.36 -21.89 -15.71
CA SER A 267 7.31 -22.57 -14.93
C SER A 267 7.58 -22.53 -13.42
N LEU A 268 8.84 -22.65 -13.00
CA LEU A 268 9.23 -22.50 -11.59
C LEU A 268 9.03 -21.06 -11.09
N GLU A 269 9.34 -20.05 -11.89
CA GLU A 269 9.11 -18.64 -11.55
C GLU A 269 7.61 -18.33 -11.40
N GLN A 270 6.77 -18.85 -12.32
CA GLN A 270 5.31 -18.75 -12.22
C GLN A 270 4.77 -19.46 -10.96
N LEU A 271 5.34 -20.61 -10.60
CA LEU A 271 4.97 -21.31 -9.37
C LEU A 271 5.37 -20.50 -8.13
N SER A 272 6.57 -19.92 -8.10
CA SER A 272 7.06 -19.09 -7.00
C SER A 272 6.19 -17.85 -6.79
N SER A 273 5.91 -17.09 -7.85
CA SER A 273 5.06 -15.90 -7.78
C SER A 273 3.64 -16.22 -7.29
N ARG A 274 3.08 -17.36 -7.70
CA ARG A 274 1.79 -17.84 -7.18
C ARG A 274 1.86 -18.19 -5.70
N LEU A 275 2.93 -18.84 -5.24
CA LEU A 275 3.14 -19.16 -3.82
C LEU A 275 3.30 -17.89 -2.97
N GLU A 276 4.04 -16.90 -3.45
CA GLU A 276 4.20 -15.60 -2.80
C GLU A 276 2.86 -14.84 -2.69
N THR A 277 2.04 -14.91 -3.73
CA THR A 277 0.69 -14.32 -3.71
C THR A 277 -0.17 -14.97 -2.63
N ILE A 278 -0.19 -16.30 -2.54
CA ILE A 278 -0.94 -17.01 -1.49
C ILE A 278 -0.38 -16.68 -0.09
N HIS A 279 0.95 -16.59 0.04
CA HIS A 279 1.60 -16.25 1.30
C HIS A 279 1.29 -14.83 1.77
N SER A 280 1.34 -13.85 0.87
CA SER A 280 1.01 -12.45 1.17
C SER A 280 -0.46 -12.30 1.54
N GLN A 281 -1.38 -12.92 0.79
CA GLN A 281 -2.80 -12.94 1.13
C GLN A 281 -3.06 -13.55 2.52
N ARG A 282 -2.44 -14.68 2.83
CA ARG A 282 -2.54 -15.31 4.16
C ARG A 282 -2.05 -14.39 5.28
N THR A 283 -0.97 -13.66 5.03
CA THR A 283 -0.39 -12.72 6.01
C THR A 283 -1.30 -11.51 6.22
N ILE A 284 -1.89 -10.97 5.14
CA ILE A 284 -2.85 -9.87 5.20
C ILE A 284 -4.10 -10.30 5.97
N LEU A 285 -4.71 -11.45 5.64
CA LEU A 285 -5.88 -11.96 6.36
C LEU A 285 -5.60 -12.15 7.85
N ARG A 286 -4.41 -12.68 8.20
CA ARG A 286 -4.03 -12.84 9.61
C ARG A 286 -3.94 -11.49 10.34
N ASN A 287 -3.37 -10.47 9.69
CA ASN A 287 -3.28 -9.14 10.27
C ASN A 287 -4.67 -8.47 10.41
N LEU A 288 -5.55 -8.67 9.43
CA LEU A 288 -6.93 -8.17 9.48
C LEU A 288 -7.74 -8.88 10.58
N ALA A 289 -7.57 -10.19 10.74
CA ALA A 289 -8.18 -10.95 11.84
C ALA A 289 -7.72 -10.44 13.21
N LEU A 290 -6.42 -10.23 13.42
CA LEU A 290 -5.91 -9.66 14.67
C LEU A 290 -6.43 -8.25 14.95
N ARG A 291 -6.59 -7.43 13.90
CA ARG A 291 -7.06 -6.05 14.05
C ARG A 291 -8.55 -5.97 14.33
N THR A 292 -9.35 -6.86 13.75
CA THR A 292 -10.79 -6.97 14.04
C THR A 292 -11.03 -7.48 15.46
N GLU A 293 -10.26 -8.47 15.93
CA GLU A 293 -10.29 -8.91 17.33
C GLU A 293 -9.92 -7.77 18.31
N SER A 294 -8.91 -6.96 17.97
CA SER A 294 -8.52 -5.80 18.80
C SER A 294 -9.58 -4.71 18.87
N LEU A 295 -10.36 -4.49 17.80
CA LEU A 295 -11.46 -3.52 17.79
C LEU A 295 -12.60 -3.97 18.71
N GLN A 296 -12.82 -5.28 18.83
CA GLN A 296 -13.85 -5.83 19.72
C GLN A 296 -13.43 -5.83 21.19
N GLN A 297 -12.14 -5.95 21.49
CA GLN A 297 -11.64 -5.92 22.87
C GLN A 297 -11.57 -4.51 23.47
N GLN A 298 -11.84 -3.45 22.71
CA GLN A 298 -12.02 -2.13 23.31
C GLN A 298 -13.29 -2.14 24.16
N PRO A 299 -13.18 -2.04 25.50
CA PRO A 299 -14.36 -2.00 26.34
C PRO A 299 -15.05 -0.67 26.08
N ASN A 300 -16.25 -0.69 25.51
CA ASN A 300 -17.17 0.44 25.60
C ASN A 300 -17.26 0.82 27.09
N PRO A 301 -16.85 2.03 27.51
CA PRO A 301 -17.01 2.43 28.89
C PRO A 301 -18.50 2.32 29.22
N PRO A 302 -18.89 1.62 30.29
CA PRO A 302 -20.30 1.33 30.53
C PRO A 302 -21.04 2.65 30.68
N ALA A 303 -21.95 2.93 29.74
CA ALA A 303 -22.96 3.93 29.91
C ALA A 303 -23.68 3.63 31.23
N ARG A 304 -23.39 4.43 32.25
CA ARG A 304 -24.00 4.34 33.58
C ARG A 304 -25.51 4.39 33.37
N ARG A 305 -26.17 3.25 33.59
CA ARG A 305 -27.62 3.12 33.73
C ARG A 305 -28.09 4.07 34.84
N LEU A 306 -28.50 5.29 34.47
CA LEU A 306 -29.38 6.12 35.28
C LEU A 306 -30.81 5.75 34.95
N ALA A 307 -31.21 4.56 35.38
CA ALA A 307 -32.61 4.16 35.39
C ALA A 307 -33.04 4.04 36.85
N ARG A 308 -34.12 4.77 37.17
CA ARG A 308 -35.03 4.62 38.32
C ARG A 308 -34.85 5.62 39.48
N ALA A 309 -35.48 6.79 39.32
CA ALA A 309 -36.04 7.55 40.45
C ALA A 309 -37.17 8.48 39.98
N THR A 310 -38.28 7.92 39.49
CA THR A 310 -39.56 8.66 39.43
C THR A 310 -40.75 7.74 39.73
N ARG A 311 -41.65 8.24 40.60
CA ARG A 311 -42.93 7.70 41.14
C ARG A 311 -42.80 6.75 42.34
N ALA A 312 -43.51 6.90 43.45
CA ALA A 312 -44.78 7.60 43.73
C ALA A 312 -44.85 8.06 45.20
N GLY A 313 -45.68 9.08 45.46
CA GLY A 313 -45.97 9.62 46.79
C GLY A 313 -46.91 8.76 47.63
N GLY A 314 -46.92 9.02 48.94
CA GLY A 314 -47.86 8.46 49.91
C GLY A 314 -47.34 8.60 51.35
N ALA A 315 -48.07 9.34 52.19
CA ALA A 315 -47.73 9.81 53.53
C ALA A 315 -47.41 8.72 54.58
N SER A 316 -46.55 9.06 55.56
CA SER A 316 -46.92 9.09 57.00
C SER A 316 -45.76 9.57 57.90
N ALA A 317 -46.13 10.44 58.84
CA ALA A 317 -45.61 10.78 60.17
C ALA A 317 -44.15 10.47 60.58
N ALA A 318 -43.52 11.54 61.09
CA ALA A 318 -42.68 11.66 62.29
C ALA A 318 -41.56 10.62 62.53
N GLU A 319 -40.31 11.09 62.50
CA GLU A 319 -39.45 11.11 63.69
C GLU A 319 -38.14 11.87 63.44
N THR A 320 -37.65 12.46 64.51
CA THR A 320 -36.48 13.33 64.68
C THR A 320 -35.14 12.61 64.53
N GLY A 321 -34.14 13.27 63.94
CA GLY A 321 -32.73 12.89 64.11
C GLY A 321 -31.78 13.43 63.03
N PRO A 322 -30.75 14.24 63.37
CA PRO A 322 -29.81 14.80 62.41
C PRO A 322 -28.53 13.94 62.31
N THR A 323 -28.15 13.50 61.12
CA THR A 323 -26.79 12.97 60.86
C THR A 323 -26.31 13.30 59.45
N ASP A 324 -25.29 14.15 59.41
CA ASP A 324 -24.11 14.13 58.53
C ASP A 324 -24.25 13.60 57.11
N THR A 325 -24.60 14.52 56.21
CA THR A 325 -24.25 14.46 54.79
C THR A 325 -22.74 14.49 54.60
N LYS A 326 -22.12 13.32 54.38
CA LYS A 326 -20.81 13.22 53.74
C LYS A 326 -20.89 13.83 52.34
N ALA A 327 -20.25 14.99 52.21
CA ALA A 327 -20.12 15.76 51.00
C ALA A 327 -19.57 14.91 49.84
N GLN A 328 -20.28 14.93 48.71
CA GLN A 328 -19.75 14.48 47.43
C GLN A 328 -18.64 15.47 47.00
N PRO A 329 -17.37 15.05 46.90
CA PRO A 329 -16.26 15.93 46.53
C PRO A 329 -16.35 16.47 45.10
N ALA A 330 -17.20 15.87 44.26
CA ALA A 330 -17.46 16.33 42.91
C ALA A 330 -18.36 17.59 42.89
N LEU A 331 -19.34 17.68 43.79
CA LEU A 331 -20.27 18.80 43.85
C LEU A 331 -19.59 20.04 44.46
N SER A 332 -18.74 19.84 45.47
CA SER A 332 -17.89 20.91 46.01
C SER A 332 -16.82 21.38 45.02
N LYS A 333 -16.20 20.49 44.23
CA LYS A 333 -15.30 20.90 43.14
C LYS A 333 -16.01 21.68 42.04
N LEU A 334 -17.24 21.30 41.69
CA LEU A 334 -18.02 22.00 40.66
C LEU A 334 -18.47 23.39 41.15
N LEU A 335 -18.91 23.51 42.41
CA LEU A 335 -19.22 24.79 43.05
C LEU A 335 -17.99 25.69 43.22
N GLN A 336 -16.82 25.11 43.51
CA GLN A 336 -15.54 25.83 43.56
C GLN A 336 -15.10 26.32 42.18
N HIS A 337 -15.38 25.54 41.11
CA HIS A 337 -15.10 25.94 39.73
C HIS A 337 -16.09 27.00 39.20
N LEU A 338 -17.25 27.12 39.85
CA LEU A 338 -18.30 28.11 39.56
C LEU A 338 -18.22 29.36 40.47
N SER A 339 -17.23 29.44 41.36
CA SER A 339 -17.01 30.57 42.29
C SER A 339 -18.24 30.94 43.15
N LEU A 340 -19.06 29.96 43.52
CA LEU A 340 -20.21 30.16 44.41
C LEU A 340 -19.85 29.64 45.81
N HIS A 341 -19.18 30.48 46.59
CA HIS A 341 -19.20 30.37 48.04
C HIS A 341 -19.61 31.73 48.61
N ASP A 342 -20.75 31.73 49.30
CA ASP A 342 -21.29 32.88 50.01
C ASP A 342 -20.30 33.38 51.06
N THR A 343 -20.00 34.67 50.94
CA THR A 343 -19.54 35.54 52.02
C THR A 343 -20.60 35.53 53.12
N THR A 344 -20.39 34.77 54.18
CA THR A 344 -21.23 34.89 55.38
C THR A 344 -20.89 36.16 56.16
N ASN A 345 -21.96 36.90 56.47
CA ASN A 345 -22.15 37.95 57.49
C ASN A 345 -22.15 39.44 57.08
N PRO A 346 -23.00 40.26 57.74
CA PRO A 346 -24.00 41.06 57.03
C PRO A 346 -23.93 42.56 57.38
N ALA A 347 -24.43 43.41 56.47
CA ALA A 347 -24.89 44.74 56.83
C ALA A 347 -26.04 45.16 55.90
N PRO A 348 -27.12 45.75 56.42
CA PRO A 348 -28.32 46.04 55.65
C PRO A 348 -28.20 47.41 55.00
N SER A 349 -28.32 47.49 53.68
CA SER A 349 -29.16 48.46 52.97
C SER A 349 -28.80 48.51 51.49
N GLN A 350 -29.84 48.72 50.69
CA GLN A 350 -29.86 49.18 49.30
C GLN A 350 -29.93 48.12 48.18
N ILE A 351 -31.15 48.10 47.61
CA ILE A 351 -31.51 48.01 46.19
C ILE A 351 -31.09 46.72 45.45
N PRO A 352 -32.06 45.87 45.03
CA PRO A 352 -31.76 44.68 44.25
C PRO A 352 -31.45 45.05 42.79
N HIS A 353 -30.18 44.91 42.40
CA HIS A 353 -29.77 44.87 40.99
C HIS A 353 -29.84 43.42 40.44
N PRO A 354 -30.21 43.24 39.16
CA PRO A 354 -30.41 41.91 38.58
C PRO A 354 -29.07 41.19 38.29
N HIS A 355 -28.96 40.00 38.88
CA HIS A 355 -28.18 38.80 38.55
C HIS A 355 -26.84 38.88 37.77
N PRO A 356 -25.71 38.47 38.39
CA PRO A 356 -24.39 38.29 37.74
C PRO A 356 -24.21 36.95 36.99
N LEU A 357 -25.19 36.06 37.06
CA LEU A 357 -25.18 34.70 36.48
C LEU A 357 -25.07 34.66 34.94
N PRO A 358 -25.83 35.48 34.18
CA PRO A 358 -25.75 35.47 32.72
C PRO A 358 -24.37 35.87 32.21
N THR A 359 -23.74 36.85 32.87
CA THR A 359 -22.44 37.39 32.49
C THR A 359 -21.30 36.41 32.74
N ALA A 360 -21.39 35.61 33.81
CA ALA A 360 -20.40 34.58 34.13
C ALA A 360 -20.48 33.40 33.14
N ILE A 361 -21.69 32.94 32.81
CA ILE A 361 -21.92 31.89 31.80
C ILE A 361 -21.44 32.38 30.44
N GLN A 362 -21.79 33.60 30.04
CA GLN A 362 -21.38 34.18 28.76
C GLN A 362 -19.85 34.32 28.65
N LYS A 363 -19.17 34.72 29.74
CA LYS A 363 -17.70 34.78 29.78
C LYS A 363 -17.06 33.41 29.61
N GLN A 364 -17.66 32.37 30.18
CA GLN A 364 -17.14 31.00 30.08
C GLN A 364 -17.41 30.39 28.69
N THR A 365 -18.57 30.67 28.10
CA THR A 365 -18.89 30.29 26.72
C THR A 365 -17.94 30.95 25.74
N ILE A 366 -17.68 32.26 25.88
CA ILE A 366 -16.70 32.97 25.04
C ILE A 366 -15.34 32.31 25.17
N ARG A 367 -14.86 32.05 26.40
CA ARG A 367 -13.55 31.44 26.64
C ARG A 367 -13.42 30.05 26.01
N LEU A 368 -14.42 29.18 26.20
CA LEU A 368 -14.42 27.84 25.60
C LEU A 368 -14.47 27.91 24.08
N GLN A 369 -15.19 28.90 23.52
CA GLN A 369 -15.24 29.12 22.08
C GLN A 369 -13.89 29.62 21.54
N THR A 370 -13.18 30.51 22.25
CA THR A 370 -11.82 30.94 21.85
C THR A 370 -10.79 29.83 21.96
N GLU A 371 -10.83 29.03 23.04
CA GLU A 371 -9.94 27.87 23.20
C GLU A 371 -10.21 26.83 22.11
N SER A 372 -11.48 26.59 21.78
CA SER A 372 -11.87 25.69 20.69
C SER A 372 -11.39 26.18 19.32
N THR A 373 -11.55 27.47 18.99
CA THR A 373 -11.09 27.99 17.69
C THR A 373 -9.57 27.99 17.59
N GLN A 374 -8.88 28.25 18.69
CA GLN A 374 -7.42 28.16 18.76
C GLN A 374 -6.95 26.73 18.48
N HIS A 375 -7.51 25.72 19.14
CA HIS A 375 -7.13 24.32 18.88
C HIS A 375 -7.42 23.86 17.45
N VAL A 376 -8.55 24.29 16.87
CA VAL A 376 -8.85 24.01 15.46
C VAL A 376 -7.79 24.65 14.54
N SER A 377 -7.36 25.88 14.82
CA SER A 377 -6.31 26.53 14.05
C SER A 377 -4.93 25.86 14.17
N GLU A 378 -4.57 25.38 15.36
CA GLU A 378 -3.35 24.62 15.61
C GLU A 378 -3.34 23.28 14.86
N ILE A 379 -4.48 22.58 14.82
CA ILE A 379 -4.63 21.33 14.08
C ILE A 379 -4.51 21.58 12.57
N LEU A 380 -5.14 22.64 12.05
CA LEU A 380 -5.07 22.99 10.63
C LEU A 380 -3.63 23.31 10.21
N THR A 381 -2.91 24.13 10.96
CA THR A 381 -1.51 24.47 10.67
C THR A 381 -0.57 23.26 10.78
N ALA A 382 -0.79 22.37 11.76
CA ALA A 382 -0.05 21.11 11.87
C ALA A 382 -0.31 20.18 10.67
N SER A 383 -1.56 20.12 10.20
CA SER A 383 -1.94 19.33 9.02
C SER A 383 -1.31 19.86 7.74
N GLU A 384 -1.25 21.18 7.57
CA GLU A 384 -0.63 21.83 6.42
C GLU A 384 0.88 21.59 6.38
N LYS A 385 1.56 21.70 7.54
CA LYS A 385 2.98 21.38 7.68
C LYS A 385 3.30 19.90 7.43
N ALA A 386 2.37 18.99 7.77
CA ALA A 386 2.51 17.58 7.45
C ALA A 386 2.34 17.33 5.94
N ALA A 387 1.43 18.04 5.28
CA ALA A 387 1.20 17.95 3.84
C ALA A 387 2.40 18.47 3.03
N THR A 388 3.04 19.58 3.46
CA THR A 388 4.24 20.10 2.79
C THR A 388 5.42 19.13 2.90
N ARG A 389 5.68 18.57 4.09
CA ARG A 389 6.71 17.55 4.29
C ARG A 389 6.50 16.30 3.42
N ARG A 390 5.25 15.84 3.27
CA ARG A 390 4.95 14.71 2.37
C ARG A 390 5.29 15.04 0.92
N ARG A 391 4.99 16.25 0.44
CA ARG A 391 5.36 16.68 -0.92
C ARG A 391 6.87 16.75 -1.10
N GLU A 392 7.60 17.29 -0.14
CA GLU A 392 9.07 17.36 -0.18
C GLU A 392 9.70 15.96 -0.26
N ILE A 393 9.19 15.01 0.53
CA ILE A 393 9.66 13.62 0.49
C ILE A 393 9.34 12.98 -0.85
N LEU A 394 8.13 13.17 -1.39
CA LEU A 394 7.76 12.61 -2.69
C LEU A 394 8.59 13.21 -3.83
N ASP A 395 8.91 14.51 -3.79
CA ASP A 395 9.79 15.16 -4.76
C ASP A 395 11.24 14.65 -4.65
N ALA A 396 11.74 14.43 -3.43
CA ALA A 396 13.05 13.82 -3.21
C ALA A 396 13.11 12.37 -3.73
N VAL A 397 12.06 11.57 -3.48
CA VAL A 397 11.95 10.19 -4.00
C VAL A 397 11.87 10.20 -5.53
N ALA A 398 11.06 11.08 -6.12
CA ALA A 398 10.97 11.23 -7.57
C ALA A 398 12.32 11.61 -8.20
N LYS A 399 13.07 12.54 -7.57
CA LYS A 399 14.43 12.91 -8.01
C LYS A 399 15.42 11.76 -7.91
N CYS A 400 15.36 10.93 -6.86
CA CYS A 400 16.22 9.74 -6.75
C CYS A 400 15.89 8.71 -7.83
N ILE A 401 14.61 8.46 -8.09
CA ILE A 401 14.16 7.50 -9.11
C ILE A 401 14.57 7.95 -10.52
N VAL A 402 14.45 9.25 -10.82
CA VAL A 402 14.80 9.82 -12.13
C VAL A 402 16.32 10.03 -12.29
N GLY A 403 17.04 10.28 -11.19
CA GLY A 403 18.48 10.59 -11.20
C GLY A 403 19.41 9.37 -11.15
N GLU A 404 19.05 8.28 -10.46
CA GLU A 404 19.99 7.17 -10.21
C GLU A 404 19.83 5.96 -11.13
N THR A 405 18.73 5.84 -11.88
CA THR A 405 18.41 4.60 -12.60
C THR A 405 18.95 4.51 -14.04
N SER A 406 19.41 5.61 -14.64
CA SER A 406 19.86 5.58 -16.05
C SER A 406 21.37 5.53 -16.24
N GLU A 407 22.16 6.33 -15.51
CA GLU A 407 23.62 6.36 -15.75
C GLU A 407 24.39 5.30 -14.97
N LYS A 408 23.98 5.01 -13.74
CA LYS A 408 24.67 4.05 -12.89
C LYS A 408 24.39 2.62 -13.35
N ASN A 409 23.13 2.32 -13.66
CA ASN A 409 22.76 1.03 -14.24
C ASN A 409 23.35 0.81 -15.64
N ALA A 410 23.51 1.86 -16.46
CA ALA A 410 24.18 1.74 -17.76
C ALA A 410 25.69 1.49 -17.63
N ARG A 411 26.36 2.10 -16.64
CA ARG A 411 27.78 1.80 -16.34
C ARG A 411 27.94 0.40 -15.77
N ASP A 412 27.08 0.00 -14.83
CA ASP A 412 27.13 -1.33 -14.21
C ASP A 412 26.80 -2.44 -15.23
N LEU A 413 25.89 -2.20 -16.18
CA LEU A 413 25.64 -3.09 -17.32
C LEU A 413 26.83 -3.16 -18.29
N GLY A 414 27.44 -2.02 -18.62
CA GLY A 414 28.62 -1.97 -19.49
C GLY A 414 29.83 -2.68 -18.89
N ASP A 415 30.05 -2.53 -17.58
CA ASP A 415 31.11 -3.22 -16.85
C ASP A 415 30.86 -4.74 -16.80
N LEU A 416 29.60 -5.16 -16.61
CA LEU A 416 29.21 -6.57 -16.64
C LEU A 416 29.40 -7.18 -18.04
N GLU A 417 29.03 -6.46 -19.09
CA GLU A 417 29.20 -6.88 -20.48
C GLU A 417 30.69 -6.99 -20.86
N ALA A 418 31.53 -6.07 -20.39
CA ALA A 418 32.98 -6.13 -20.58
C ALA A 418 33.60 -7.36 -19.88
N VAL A 419 33.17 -7.69 -18.66
CA VAL A 419 33.62 -8.88 -17.93
C VAL A 419 33.21 -10.17 -18.65
N VAL A 420 31.97 -10.23 -19.14
CA VAL A 420 31.45 -11.40 -19.88
C VAL A 420 32.20 -11.60 -21.20
N ASN A 421 32.43 -10.53 -21.97
CA ASN A 421 33.19 -10.60 -23.22
C ASN A 421 34.66 -10.98 -22.99
N GLY A 422 35.28 -10.47 -21.92
CA GLY A 422 36.62 -10.86 -21.51
C GLY A 422 36.72 -12.34 -21.10
N ALA A 423 35.72 -12.86 -20.39
CA ALA A 423 35.65 -14.28 -20.04
C ALA A 423 35.48 -15.16 -21.28
N ARG A 424 34.64 -14.74 -22.24
CA ARG A 424 34.42 -15.44 -23.51
C ARG A 424 35.70 -15.53 -24.35
N LEU A 425 36.44 -14.44 -24.50
CA LEU A 425 37.73 -14.41 -25.20
C LEU A 425 38.81 -15.29 -24.54
N ARG A 426 38.78 -15.44 -23.21
CA ARG A 426 39.69 -16.35 -22.49
C ARG A 426 39.32 -17.81 -22.69
N MET A 427 38.03 -18.12 -22.85
CA MET A 427 37.59 -19.46 -23.19
C MET A 427 37.94 -19.81 -24.65
N GLU A 428 37.78 -18.88 -25.58
CA GLU A 428 38.15 -19.08 -27.00
C GLU A 428 39.66 -19.19 -27.25
N ARG A 429 40.52 -18.72 -26.33
CA ARG A 429 41.98 -18.94 -26.40
C ARG A 429 42.46 -20.23 -25.70
N ARG A 430 41.60 -20.88 -24.94
CA ARG A 430 41.91 -22.12 -24.21
C ARG A 430 41.33 -23.37 -24.88
N ALA A 431 40.36 -23.19 -25.77
CA ALA A 431 40.04 -24.15 -26.82
C ALA A 431 41.02 -23.97 -27.97
#